data_AF-A0A1M5Q4D8-F1
#
_entry.id   AF-A0A1M5Q4D8-F1
#
_cell.length_a   1.000
_cell.length_b   1.000
_cell.length_c   1.000
_cell.angle_alpha   90.00
_cell.angle_beta   90.00
_cell.angle_gamma   90.00
#
_symmetry.space_group_name_H-M   'P 1'
#
loop_
_entity.id
_entity.type
_entity.pdbx_description
1 polymer ?
#
loop_
_entity_poly.entity_id
_entity_poly.type
_entity_poly.pdbx_seq_one_letter_code
_entity_poly.pdbx_strand_id
1 'polypeptide(L)'
;MTEVNDNRLGDYLRNRRTKLDPASFGLSGSRRRTAGLRREEVAQRANISATWYTWLEQGRGGHPSADVLDRIAKALTLTEVEREHLFLLGLGRPPEVRYRGGDAITPRLQRLLEALAYSPAIVRTATWDVVAWNRAAAAVLTDYGSLPPEQRNVLRMIFCDPRVRAAQFDWESVARFVVGAFRIDAARAGAAAEVEPLVDELCRTSPEFAAMWRDNDVRTHGDGVKRLRHPVLGPIALEYSAFAVDGRPDLQMIVYNPATSADAEQVRSLIERTSAIAAE
;
A
#
# COMPACT_ATOMS: atom_id res chain seq x y z
N MET A 1 -8.70 28.23 38.10
CA MET A 1 -9.00 27.80 36.72
C MET A 1 -8.68 26.32 36.65
N THR A 2 -9.72 25.49 36.63
CA THR A 2 -9.61 24.03 36.66
C THR A 2 -9.16 23.57 35.27
N GLU A 3 -7.95 23.01 35.16
CA GLU A 3 -7.51 22.32 33.94
C GLU A 3 -8.46 21.15 33.67
N VAL A 4 -9.25 21.26 32.60
CA VAL A 4 -9.98 20.12 32.05
C VAL A 4 -8.92 19.19 31.48
N ASN A 5 -8.59 18.16 32.25
CA ASN A 5 -7.62 17.15 31.89
C ASN A 5 -8.24 16.28 30.77
N ASP A 6 -8.02 16.67 29.52
CA ASP A 6 -8.60 16.05 28.33
C ASP A 6 -7.93 14.69 28.07
N ASN A 7 -8.26 13.69 28.88
CA ASN A 7 -7.75 12.32 28.75
C ASN A 7 -8.48 11.56 27.62
N ARG A 8 -8.33 12.08 26.40
CA ARG A 8 -8.95 11.53 25.19
C ARG A 8 -8.59 10.06 24.97
N LEU A 9 -7.34 9.68 25.27
CA LEU A 9 -6.87 8.29 25.17
C LEU A 9 -7.64 7.37 26.13
N GLY A 10 -7.70 7.72 27.41
CA GLY A 10 -8.36 6.87 28.40
C GLY A 10 -9.87 6.79 28.21
N ASP A 11 -10.51 7.86 27.75
CA ASP A 11 -11.93 7.85 27.39
C ASP A 11 -12.20 6.98 26.16
N TYR A 12 -11.33 7.04 25.16
CA TYR A 12 -11.42 6.17 23.98
C TYR A 12 -11.25 4.69 24.36
N LEU A 13 -10.25 4.35 25.17
CA LEU A 13 -10.01 2.99 25.66
C LEU A 13 -11.20 2.46 26.45
N ARG A 14 -11.76 3.28 27.35
CA ARG A 14 -12.96 2.94 28.12
C ARG A 14 -14.14 2.66 27.19
N ASN A 15 -14.37 3.53 26.20
CA ASN A 15 -15.47 3.38 25.23
C ASN A 15 -15.36 2.07 24.43
N ARG A 16 -14.17 1.76 23.89
CA ARG A 16 -13.92 0.53 23.15
C ARG A 16 -14.14 -0.70 24.03
N ARG A 17 -13.54 -0.70 25.22
CA ARG A 17 -13.65 -1.81 26.19
C ARG A 17 -15.09 -2.13 26.57
N THR A 18 -15.93 -1.13 26.81
CA THR A 18 -17.32 -1.35 27.24
C THR A 18 -18.26 -1.83 26.12
N LYS A 19 -17.88 -1.68 24.85
CA LYS A 19 -18.67 -2.10 23.69
C LYS A 19 -18.42 -3.55 23.25
N LEU A 20 -17.32 -4.14 23.71
CA LEU A 20 -16.94 -5.50 23.36
C LEU A 20 -17.86 -6.51 24.05
N ASP A 21 -18.28 -7.55 23.35
CA ASP A 21 -19.05 -8.65 23.95
C ASP A 21 -18.10 -9.66 24.61
N PRO A 22 -18.16 -9.86 25.94
CA PRO A 22 -17.31 -10.83 26.62
C PRO A 22 -17.46 -12.27 26.10
N ALA A 23 -18.65 -12.65 25.61
CA ALA A 23 -18.87 -14.00 25.09
C ALA A 23 -17.97 -14.29 23.86
N SER A 24 -17.72 -13.28 23.02
CA SER A 24 -16.79 -13.36 21.88
C SER A 24 -15.34 -13.65 22.28
N PHE A 25 -15.01 -13.53 23.57
CA PHE A 25 -13.69 -13.79 24.12
C PHE A 25 -13.64 -15.04 25.03
N GLY A 26 -14.69 -15.87 25.02
CA GLY A 26 -14.77 -17.07 25.85
C GLY A 26 -15.01 -16.76 27.34
N LEU A 27 -15.49 -15.56 27.66
CA LEU A 27 -15.64 -15.06 29.03
C LEU A 27 -17.07 -15.23 29.58
N SER A 28 -17.77 -16.25 29.10
CA SER A 28 -19.14 -16.62 29.47
C SER A 28 -19.17 -17.32 30.85
N GLY A 29 -20.01 -16.87 31.79
CA GLY A 29 -20.28 -17.67 32.99
C GLY A 29 -20.10 -17.02 34.38
N SER A 30 -20.22 -15.70 34.52
CA SER A 30 -20.31 -15.09 35.85
C SER A 30 -21.36 -13.99 35.85
N ARG A 31 -22.02 -13.76 36.99
CA ARG A 31 -22.98 -12.67 37.22
C ARG A 31 -22.24 -11.33 37.16
N ARG A 32 -21.99 -10.83 35.95
CA ARG A 32 -21.19 -9.64 35.66
C ARG A 32 -22.04 -8.38 35.90
N ARG A 33 -21.48 -7.42 36.65
CA ARG A 33 -22.07 -6.09 36.87
C ARG A 33 -21.63 -5.05 35.83
N THR A 34 -20.58 -5.35 35.07
CA THR A 34 -19.94 -4.40 34.14
C THR A 34 -20.27 -4.77 32.70
N ALA A 35 -20.70 -3.79 31.91
CA ALA A 35 -20.87 -3.94 30.47
C ALA A 35 -19.49 -4.04 29.78
N GLY A 36 -19.36 -5.00 28.87
CA GLY A 36 -18.14 -5.32 28.14
C GLY A 36 -17.00 -5.91 28.96
N LEU A 37 -15.76 -5.73 28.49
CA LEU A 37 -14.58 -6.31 29.15
C LEU A 37 -14.19 -5.53 30.42
N ARG A 38 -13.67 -6.23 31.43
CA ARG A 38 -13.05 -5.62 32.62
C ARG A 38 -11.65 -5.12 32.30
N ARG A 39 -11.14 -4.21 33.13
CA ARG A 39 -9.75 -3.71 33.01
C ARG A 39 -8.74 -4.83 33.11
N GLU A 40 -8.94 -5.76 34.04
CA GLU A 40 -8.06 -6.92 34.20
C GLU A 40 -8.06 -7.83 32.96
N GLU A 41 -9.22 -8.03 32.33
CA GLU A 41 -9.37 -8.88 31.14
C GLU A 41 -8.62 -8.27 29.93
N VAL A 42 -8.72 -6.96 29.73
CA VAL A 42 -7.95 -6.28 28.68
C VAL A 42 -6.45 -6.31 28.99
N ALA A 43 -6.08 -6.02 30.24
CA ALA A 43 -4.68 -6.00 30.65
C ALA A 43 -4.02 -7.38 30.48
N GLN A 44 -4.72 -8.45 30.85
CA GLN A 44 -4.27 -9.82 30.65
C GLN A 44 -4.06 -10.13 29.16
N ARG A 45 -5.04 -9.79 28.30
CA ARG A 45 -4.95 -10.00 26.84
C ARG A 45 -3.82 -9.18 26.18
N ALA A 46 -3.55 -7.99 26.69
CA ALA A 46 -2.46 -7.12 26.22
C ALA A 46 -1.10 -7.46 26.88
N ASN A 47 -1.05 -8.42 27.80
CA ASN A 47 0.13 -8.76 28.60
C ASN A 47 0.75 -7.53 29.30
N ILE A 48 -0.08 -6.74 29.96
CA ILE A 48 0.30 -5.54 30.73
C ILE A 48 -0.28 -5.59 32.14
N SER A 49 0.23 -4.75 33.05
CA SER A 49 -0.31 -4.62 34.41
C SER A 49 -1.74 -4.06 34.39
N ALA A 50 -2.66 -4.70 35.10
CA ALA A 50 -4.02 -4.21 35.29
C ALA A 50 -4.06 -2.84 35.99
N THR A 51 -3.14 -2.61 36.93
CA THR A 51 -2.96 -1.32 37.59
C THR A 51 -2.55 -0.24 36.59
N TRP A 52 -1.60 -0.56 35.72
CA TRP A 52 -1.12 0.39 34.71
C TRP A 52 -2.18 0.70 33.65
N TYR A 53 -2.93 -0.30 33.18
CA TYR A 53 -4.08 -0.06 32.28
C TYR A 53 -5.16 0.80 32.95
N THR A 54 -5.38 0.63 34.25
CA THR A 54 -6.30 1.48 35.02
C THR A 54 -5.81 2.93 35.08
N TRP A 55 -4.51 3.16 35.30
CA TRP A 55 -3.92 4.50 35.25
C TRP A 55 -4.05 5.13 33.87
N LEU A 56 -3.82 4.36 32.81
CA LEU A 56 -3.98 4.82 31.44
C LEU A 56 -5.42 5.31 31.17
N GLU A 57 -6.44 4.54 31.57
CA GLU A 57 -7.85 4.98 31.48
C GLU A 57 -8.18 6.20 32.35
N GLN A 58 -7.38 6.49 33.38
CA GLN A 58 -7.56 7.64 34.28
C GLN A 58 -6.69 8.85 33.89
N GLY A 59 -5.87 8.75 32.84
CA GLY A 59 -5.00 9.84 32.39
C GLY A 59 -3.77 10.01 33.28
N ARG A 60 -3.33 8.91 33.89
CA ARG A 60 -2.16 8.82 34.78
C ARG A 60 -1.16 7.82 34.19
N GLY A 61 0.11 7.92 34.60
CA GLY A 61 1.10 6.86 34.31
C GLY A 61 1.95 7.04 33.05
N GLY A 62 2.03 8.26 32.51
CA GLY A 62 2.93 8.61 31.40
C GLY A 62 2.41 8.16 30.02
N HIS A 63 3.21 8.44 28.99
CA HIS A 63 2.86 8.06 27.61
C HIS A 63 3.12 6.56 27.38
N PRO A 64 2.14 5.81 26.85
CA PRO A 64 2.33 4.40 26.50
C PRO A 64 3.33 4.27 25.34
N SER A 65 4.12 3.19 25.31
CA SER A 65 4.97 2.91 24.14
C SER A 65 4.14 2.40 22.95
N ALA A 66 4.70 2.47 21.75
CA ALA A 66 4.05 1.94 20.53
C ALA A 66 3.72 0.45 20.65
N ASP A 67 4.64 -0.34 21.21
CA ASP A 67 4.43 -1.77 21.45
C ASP A 67 3.24 -2.04 22.39
N VAL A 68 3.10 -1.22 23.45
CA VAL A 68 1.98 -1.34 24.37
C VAL A 68 0.66 -0.96 23.70
N LEU A 69 0.64 0.10 22.90
CA LEU A 69 -0.56 0.47 22.13
C LEU A 69 -0.96 -0.62 21.12
N ASP A 70 0.01 -1.26 20.45
CA ASP A 70 -0.24 -2.40 19.57
C ASP A 70 -0.85 -3.58 20.30
N ARG A 71 -0.32 -3.92 21.48
CA ARG A 71 -0.88 -4.99 22.32
C ARG A 71 -2.28 -4.67 22.80
N ILE A 72 -2.57 -3.42 23.16
CA ILE A 72 -3.92 -2.97 23.54
C ILE A 72 -4.86 -3.01 22.34
N ALA A 73 -4.45 -2.55 21.16
CA ALA A 73 -5.25 -2.60 19.94
C ALA A 73 -5.66 -4.05 19.59
N LYS A 74 -4.71 -4.99 19.69
CA LYS A 74 -4.98 -6.44 19.51
C LYS A 74 -5.91 -6.99 20.60
N ALA A 75 -5.67 -6.63 21.86
CA ALA A 75 -6.48 -7.10 22.99
C ALA A 75 -7.95 -6.68 22.86
N LEU A 76 -8.18 -5.46 22.35
CA LEU A 76 -9.49 -4.87 22.09
C LEU A 76 -10.05 -5.17 20.69
N THR A 77 -9.36 -5.98 19.89
CA THR A 77 -9.75 -6.34 18.51
C THR A 77 -10.10 -5.12 17.66
N LEU A 78 -9.32 -4.05 17.79
CA LEU A 78 -9.53 -2.81 17.04
C LEU A 78 -9.32 -3.04 15.55
N THR A 79 -10.16 -2.41 14.74
CA THR A 79 -9.93 -2.26 13.30
C THR A 79 -8.67 -1.40 13.04
N GLU A 80 -8.15 -1.41 11.81
CA GLU A 80 -6.94 -0.62 11.48
C GLU A 80 -7.16 0.90 11.69
N VAL A 81 -8.35 1.40 11.35
CA VAL A 81 -8.74 2.81 11.58
C VAL A 81 -8.82 3.13 13.08
N GLU A 82 -9.33 2.20 13.89
CA GLU A 82 -9.40 2.36 15.35
C GLU A 82 -8.01 2.28 16.00
N ARG A 83 -7.13 1.41 15.49
CA ARG A 83 -5.72 1.36 15.88
C ARG A 83 -5.01 2.66 15.53
N GLU A 84 -5.22 3.19 14.33
CA GLU A 84 -4.65 4.48 13.95
C GLU A 84 -5.10 5.60 14.89
N HIS A 85 -6.40 5.67 15.17
CA HIS A 85 -6.94 6.64 16.12
C HIS A 85 -6.34 6.49 17.53
N LEU A 86 -6.18 5.25 18.02
CA LEU A 86 -5.52 4.97 19.29
C LEU A 86 -4.10 5.53 19.34
N PHE A 87 -3.33 5.35 18.27
CA PHE A 87 -1.95 5.84 18.15
C PHE A 87 -1.88 7.37 18.06
N LEU A 88 -2.79 8.00 17.31
CA LEU A 88 -2.90 9.47 17.28
C LEU A 88 -3.21 10.04 18.67
N LEU A 89 -4.09 9.39 19.43
CA LEU A 89 -4.42 9.82 20.81
C LEU A 89 -3.28 9.57 21.80
N GLY A 90 -2.54 8.46 21.68
CA GLY A 90 -1.54 8.04 22.67
C GLY A 90 -0.12 8.53 22.41
N LEU A 91 0.26 8.73 21.15
CA LEU A 91 1.61 9.10 20.73
C LEU A 91 1.66 10.33 19.82
N GLY A 92 0.52 10.88 19.39
CA GLY A 92 0.47 12.02 18.47
C GLY A 92 0.95 11.69 17.05
N ARG A 93 1.10 10.41 16.71
CA ARG A 93 1.55 9.94 15.39
C ARG A 93 0.83 8.63 15.03
N PRO A 94 0.60 8.35 13.74
CA PRO A 94 0.04 7.07 13.31
C PRO A 94 0.99 5.92 13.67
N PRO A 95 0.48 4.68 13.73
CA PRO A 95 1.31 3.52 13.95
C PRO A 95 2.30 3.31 12.80
N GLU A 96 3.38 2.56 13.08
CA GLU A 96 4.23 2.06 12.00
C GLU A 96 3.38 1.18 11.07
N VAL A 97 3.49 1.49 9.77
CA VAL A 97 2.90 0.69 8.70
C VAL A 97 3.69 -0.60 8.63
N ARG A 98 2.99 -1.74 8.70
CA ARG A 98 3.58 -3.05 8.41
C ARG A 98 2.87 -3.60 7.20
N TYR A 99 3.64 -4.02 6.20
CA TYR A 99 3.08 -4.66 5.03
C TYR A 99 2.29 -5.90 5.45
N ARG A 100 1.04 -5.99 4.99
CA ARG A 100 0.20 -7.19 5.10
C ARG A 100 -0.17 -7.57 3.68
N GLY A 101 0.48 -8.60 3.14
CA GLY A 101 0.21 -9.07 1.78
C GLY A 101 -1.25 -9.46 1.60
N GLY A 102 -1.79 -9.17 0.41
CA GLY A 102 -3.14 -9.54 0.02
C GLY A 102 -3.34 -9.34 -1.48
N ASP A 103 -3.52 -10.44 -2.21
CA ASP A 103 -3.49 -10.42 -3.68
C ASP A 103 -4.75 -9.80 -4.32
N ALA A 104 -5.86 -9.77 -3.58
CA ALA A 104 -7.13 -9.31 -4.12
C ALA A 104 -7.31 -7.80 -3.95
N ILE A 105 -7.49 -7.09 -5.07
CA ILE A 105 -8.11 -5.77 -5.06
C ILE A 105 -9.63 -5.89 -4.92
N THR A 106 -10.29 -4.83 -4.46
CA THR A 106 -11.75 -4.86 -4.37
C THR A 106 -12.38 -4.78 -5.78
N PRO A 107 -13.55 -5.42 -6.02
CA PRO A 107 -14.27 -5.27 -7.29
C PRO A 107 -14.63 -3.82 -7.62
N ARG A 108 -14.77 -2.96 -6.61
CA ARG A 108 -14.98 -1.52 -6.77
C ARG A 108 -13.76 -0.83 -7.39
N LEU A 109 -12.56 -1.18 -6.93
CA LEU A 109 -11.32 -0.64 -7.47
C LEU A 109 -11.10 -1.12 -8.91
N GLN A 110 -11.37 -2.39 -9.22
CA GLN A 110 -11.28 -2.87 -10.61
C GLN A 110 -12.21 -2.09 -11.54
N ARG A 111 -13.47 -1.87 -11.15
CA ARG A 111 -14.41 -1.06 -11.96
C ARG A 111 -13.93 0.37 -12.18
N LEU A 112 -13.23 0.97 -11.23
CA LEU A 112 -12.61 2.29 -11.41
C LEU A 112 -11.51 2.24 -12.47
N LEU A 113 -10.65 1.23 -12.46
CA LEU A 113 -9.63 1.04 -13.51
C LEU A 113 -10.29 0.91 -14.89
N GLU A 114 -11.37 0.12 -15.00
CA GLU A 114 -12.08 -0.05 -16.28
C GLU A 114 -12.76 1.23 -16.79
N ALA A 115 -13.17 2.13 -15.88
CA ALA A 115 -13.74 3.42 -16.26
C ALA A 115 -12.72 4.35 -16.92
N LEU A 116 -11.42 4.15 -16.68
CA LEU A 116 -10.31 4.87 -17.32
C LEU A 116 -10.03 4.29 -18.72
N ALA A 117 -11.03 4.34 -19.60
CA ALA A 117 -11.04 3.60 -20.87
C ALA A 117 -9.85 3.89 -21.79
N TYR A 118 -9.30 5.11 -21.77
CA TYR A 118 -8.20 5.56 -22.64
C TYR A 118 -6.96 6.01 -21.86
N SER A 119 -6.95 5.80 -20.54
CA SER A 119 -5.80 6.10 -19.68
C SER A 119 -5.31 4.79 -19.09
N PRO A 120 -4.15 4.27 -19.54
CA PRO A 120 -3.56 3.08 -18.96
C PRO A 120 -3.49 3.21 -17.43
N ALA A 121 -4.04 2.25 -16.71
CA ALA A 121 -4.04 2.26 -15.26
C ALA A 121 -3.68 0.88 -14.71
N ILE A 122 -2.82 0.87 -13.69
CA ILE A 122 -2.40 -0.34 -12.97
C ILE A 122 -2.54 -0.13 -11.48
N VAL A 123 -2.71 -1.22 -10.74
CA VAL A 123 -2.50 -1.27 -9.29
C VAL A 123 -1.35 -2.20 -9.02
N ARG A 124 -0.42 -1.75 -8.18
CA ARG A 124 0.73 -2.53 -7.76
C ARG A 124 0.86 -2.56 -6.24
N THR A 125 1.50 -3.60 -5.73
CA THR A 125 1.84 -3.74 -4.32
C THR A 125 3.02 -2.84 -3.93
N ALA A 126 3.34 -2.79 -2.63
CA ALA A 126 4.58 -2.20 -2.11
C ALA A 126 5.86 -2.84 -2.67
N THR A 127 5.80 -4.13 -3.02
CA THR A 127 6.88 -4.86 -3.71
C THR A 127 6.90 -4.61 -5.23
N TRP A 128 6.00 -3.74 -5.72
CA TRP A 128 5.82 -3.37 -7.13
C TRP A 128 5.38 -4.54 -8.04
N ASP A 129 4.69 -5.52 -7.47
CA ASP A 129 3.97 -6.55 -8.23
C ASP A 129 2.66 -5.96 -8.75
N VAL A 130 2.42 -6.06 -10.05
CA VAL A 130 1.17 -5.60 -10.66
C VAL A 130 0.07 -6.62 -10.39
N VAL A 131 -0.93 -6.20 -9.59
CA VAL A 131 -2.04 -7.05 -9.12
C VAL A 131 -3.36 -6.77 -9.84
N ALA A 132 -3.47 -5.62 -10.51
CA ALA A 132 -4.61 -5.29 -11.36
C ALA A 132 -4.23 -4.27 -12.44
N TRP A 133 -5.00 -4.27 -13.53
CA TRP A 133 -4.82 -3.36 -14.66
C TRP A 133 -6.13 -3.22 -15.43
N ASN A 134 -6.25 -2.17 -16.24
CA ASN A 134 -7.33 -2.02 -17.21
C ASN A 134 -6.88 -2.42 -18.63
N ARG A 135 -7.84 -2.48 -19.56
CA ARG A 135 -7.55 -2.80 -20.97
C ARG A 135 -6.53 -1.86 -21.61
N ALA A 136 -6.56 -0.57 -21.25
CA ALA A 136 -5.64 0.43 -21.80
C ALA A 136 -4.19 0.13 -21.38
N ALA A 137 -3.97 -0.33 -20.15
CA ALA A 137 -2.67 -0.79 -19.68
C ALA A 137 -2.19 -2.05 -20.39
N ALA A 138 -3.08 -3.02 -20.63
CA ALA A 138 -2.73 -4.21 -21.40
C ALA A 138 -2.29 -3.86 -22.84
N ALA A 139 -2.98 -2.91 -23.47
CA ALA A 139 -2.70 -2.50 -24.84
C ALA A 139 -1.45 -1.62 -24.98
N VAL A 140 -1.26 -0.64 -24.08
CA VAL A 140 -0.22 0.40 -24.23
C VAL A 140 1.08 0.06 -23.48
N LEU A 141 0.99 -0.67 -22.37
CA LEU A 141 2.16 -0.94 -21.52
C LEU A 141 2.65 -2.38 -21.71
N THR A 142 1.87 -3.34 -21.22
CA THR A 142 2.23 -4.76 -21.19
C THR A 142 0.95 -5.55 -20.95
N ASP A 143 0.73 -6.61 -21.72
CA ASP A 143 -0.35 -7.55 -21.43
C ASP A 143 0.00 -8.42 -20.23
N TYR A 144 -0.27 -7.90 -19.03
CA TYR A 144 -0.02 -8.61 -17.77
C TYR A 144 -0.82 -9.92 -17.66
N GLY A 145 -1.95 -10.05 -18.39
CA GLY A 145 -2.76 -11.26 -18.40
C GLY A 145 -2.05 -12.44 -19.05
N SER A 146 -1.16 -12.16 -20.02
CA SER A 146 -0.32 -13.15 -20.68
C SER A 146 0.88 -13.62 -19.84
N LEU A 147 1.22 -12.90 -18.77
CA LEU A 147 2.37 -13.19 -17.91
C LEU A 147 1.95 -14.00 -16.67
N PRO A 148 2.75 -14.97 -16.21
CA PRO A 148 2.60 -15.56 -14.87
C PRO A 148 2.69 -14.48 -13.78
N PRO A 149 1.96 -14.60 -12.65
CA PRO A 149 1.97 -13.61 -11.57
C PRO A 149 3.37 -13.19 -11.11
N GLU A 150 4.31 -14.13 -11.03
CA GLU A 150 5.67 -13.90 -10.56
C GLU A 150 6.49 -13.02 -11.51
N GLN A 151 6.08 -12.92 -12.78
CA GLN A 151 6.72 -12.10 -13.81
C GLN A 151 6.11 -10.70 -13.93
N ARG A 152 5.04 -10.40 -13.20
CA ARG A 152 4.33 -9.10 -13.23
C ARG A 152 4.98 -8.04 -12.33
N ASN A 153 6.22 -8.25 -11.91
CA ASN A 153 6.96 -7.29 -11.10
C ASN A 153 7.60 -6.21 -11.98
N VAL A 154 7.34 -4.94 -11.69
CA VAL A 154 7.82 -3.80 -12.51
C VAL A 154 9.35 -3.76 -12.60
N LEU A 155 10.07 -4.07 -11.52
CA LEU A 155 11.53 -4.10 -11.55
C LEU A 155 12.05 -5.28 -12.39
N ARG A 156 11.49 -6.49 -12.23
CA ARG A 156 11.86 -7.62 -13.08
C ARG A 156 11.64 -7.30 -14.55
N MET A 157 10.51 -6.69 -14.91
CA MET A 157 10.26 -6.28 -16.29
C MET A 157 11.31 -5.27 -16.79
N ILE A 158 11.64 -4.23 -16.02
CA ILE A 158 12.60 -3.20 -16.48
C ILE A 158 14.03 -3.73 -16.62
N PHE A 159 14.46 -4.61 -15.72
CA PHE A 159 15.85 -5.07 -15.66
C PHE A 159 16.10 -6.40 -16.38
N CYS A 160 15.09 -7.26 -16.51
CA CYS A 160 15.24 -8.62 -17.04
C CYS A 160 14.51 -8.86 -18.38
N ASP A 161 13.55 -8.03 -18.78
CA ASP A 161 12.86 -8.18 -20.08
C ASP A 161 13.49 -7.26 -21.16
N PRO A 162 14.17 -7.82 -22.17
CA PRO A 162 14.78 -7.03 -23.25
C PRO A 162 13.77 -6.18 -24.03
N ARG A 163 12.51 -6.62 -24.14
CA ARG A 163 11.44 -5.91 -24.86
C ARG A 163 11.04 -4.64 -24.12
N VAL A 164 10.87 -4.74 -22.81
CA VAL A 164 10.55 -3.60 -21.94
C VAL A 164 11.71 -2.61 -21.92
N ARG A 165 12.95 -3.11 -21.88
CA ARG A 165 14.16 -2.27 -22.00
C ARG A 165 14.22 -1.53 -23.33
N ALA A 166 14.00 -2.21 -24.45
CA ALA A 166 14.01 -1.61 -25.79
C ALA A 166 12.90 -0.57 -26.01
N ALA A 167 11.77 -0.72 -25.31
CA ALA A 167 10.67 0.24 -25.36
C ALA A 167 10.99 1.57 -24.65
N GLN A 168 12.02 1.65 -23.80
CA GLN A 168 12.39 2.90 -23.12
C GLN A 168 13.22 3.80 -24.04
N PHE A 169 12.95 5.11 -24.03
CA PHE A 169 13.77 6.08 -24.76
C PHE A 169 15.16 6.24 -24.14
N ASP A 170 15.17 6.43 -22.82
CA ASP A 170 16.34 6.54 -21.97
C ASP A 170 16.16 5.55 -20.82
N TRP A 171 16.54 4.30 -21.09
CA TRP A 171 16.37 3.21 -20.12
C TRP A 171 17.15 3.49 -18.84
N GLU A 172 18.34 4.09 -18.91
CA GLU A 172 19.18 4.31 -17.74
C GLU A 172 18.54 5.31 -16.77
N SER A 173 18.03 6.44 -17.28
CA SER A 173 17.31 7.40 -16.45
C SER A 173 16.05 6.81 -15.83
N VAL A 174 15.30 6.00 -16.60
CA VAL A 174 14.11 5.30 -16.10
C VAL A 174 14.49 4.29 -15.02
N ALA A 175 15.53 3.48 -15.24
CA ALA A 175 16.02 2.46 -14.34
C ALA A 175 16.45 3.07 -12.99
N ARG A 176 17.22 4.17 -13.02
CA ARG A 176 17.61 4.90 -11.79
C ARG A 176 16.40 5.46 -11.05
N PHE A 177 15.44 6.03 -11.79
CA PHE A 177 14.21 6.55 -11.20
C PHE A 177 13.40 5.46 -10.50
N VAL A 178 13.18 4.31 -11.15
CA VAL A 178 12.39 3.23 -10.56
C VAL A 178 13.04 2.60 -9.34
N VAL A 179 14.37 2.48 -9.34
CA VAL A 179 15.14 1.98 -8.17
C VAL A 179 14.99 2.93 -6.98
N GLY A 180 15.16 4.23 -7.20
CA GLY A 180 15.02 5.25 -6.14
C GLY A 180 13.59 5.32 -5.60
N ALA A 181 12.60 5.28 -6.47
CA ALA A 181 11.19 5.29 -6.08
C ALA A 181 10.79 4.02 -5.32
N PHE A 182 11.20 2.84 -5.80
CA PHE A 182 10.92 1.56 -5.14
C PHE A 182 11.45 1.53 -3.71
N ARG A 183 12.67 2.02 -3.49
CA ARG A 183 13.26 2.09 -2.15
C ARG A 183 12.41 2.92 -1.19
N ILE A 184 11.90 4.07 -1.64
CA ILE A 184 11.02 4.92 -0.81
C ILE A 184 9.69 4.23 -0.55
N ASP A 185 9.06 3.67 -1.58
CA ASP A 185 7.75 3.04 -1.47
C ASP A 185 7.80 1.82 -0.53
N ALA A 186 8.82 0.97 -0.66
CA ALA A 186 9.04 -0.17 0.23
C ALA A 186 9.25 0.26 1.69
N ALA A 187 10.01 1.34 1.92
CA ALA A 187 10.22 1.88 3.26
C ALA A 187 8.92 2.45 3.86
N ARG A 188 8.15 3.22 3.07
CA ARG A 188 6.87 3.81 3.50
C ARG A 188 5.82 2.75 3.84
N ALA A 189 5.80 1.64 3.10
CA ALA A 189 4.89 0.52 3.34
C ALA A 189 5.38 -0.41 4.47
N GLY A 190 6.56 -0.18 5.04
CA GLY A 190 7.18 -1.08 6.02
C GLY A 190 7.45 -2.47 5.45
N ALA A 191 7.77 -2.56 4.15
CA ALA A 191 7.96 -3.79 3.40
C ALA A 191 9.45 -4.18 3.27
N ALA A 192 10.34 -3.63 4.11
CA ALA A 192 11.79 -3.78 3.97
C ALA A 192 12.25 -5.26 3.94
N ALA A 193 11.68 -6.11 4.79
CA ALA A 193 11.99 -7.55 4.81
C ALA A 193 11.39 -8.30 3.61
N GLU A 194 10.23 -7.86 3.12
CA GLU A 194 9.53 -8.51 2.01
C GLU A 194 10.17 -8.23 0.65
N VAL A 195 10.84 -7.08 0.50
CA VAL A 195 11.56 -6.72 -0.73
C VAL A 195 12.96 -7.33 -0.82
N GLU A 196 13.54 -7.77 0.30
CA GLU A 196 14.92 -8.29 0.35
C GLU A 196 15.16 -9.46 -0.62
N PRO A 197 14.29 -10.49 -0.71
CA PRO A 197 14.48 -11.57 -1.69
C PRO A 197 14.46 -11.10 -3.14
N LEU A 198 13.62 -10.12 -3.48
CA LEU A 198 13.53 -9.54 -4.82
C LEU A 198 14.80 -8.74 -5.14
N VAL A 199 15.29 -7.95 -4.19
CA VAL A 199 16.54 -7.18 -4.33
C VAL A 199 17.73 -8.12 -4.56
N ASP A 200 17.83 -9.21 -3.79
CA ASP A 200 18.90 -10.21 -3.93
C ASP A 200 18.84 -10.95 -5.27
N GLU A 201 17.64 -11.29 -5.74
CA GLU A 201 17.45 -11.83 -7.08
C GLU A 201 17.95 -10.85 -8.14
N LEU A 202 17.46 -9.60 -8.13
CA LEU A 202 17.79 -8.60 -9.14
C LEU A 202 19.27 -8.19 -9.13
N CYS A 203 19.90 -8.15 -7.95
CA CYS A 203 21.34 -7.90 -7.85
C CYS A 203 22.18 -9.02 -8.47
N ARG A 204 21.69 -10.28 -8.46
CA ARG A 204 22.37 -11.40 -9.11
C ARG A 204 22.12 -11.45 -10.61
N THR A 205 20.93 -11.05 -11.07
CA THR A 205 20.53 -11.19 -12.48
C THR A 205 20.85 -9.95 -13.32
N SER A 206 20.97 -8.76 -12.72
CA SER A 206 21.29 -7.51 -13.43
C SER A 206 22.45 -6.75 -12.76
N PRO A 207 23.64 -6.71 -13.39
CA PRO A 207 24.76 -5.88 -12.93
C PRO A 207 24.40 -4.40 -12.81
N GLU A 208 23.54 -3.89 -13.71
CA GLU A 208 23.06 -2.51 -13.66
C GLU A 208 22.16 -2.25 -12.46
N PHE A 209 21.22 -3.17 -12.14
CA PHE A 209 20.43 -3.06 -10.92
C PHE A 209 21.34 -3.06 -9.69
N ALA A 210 22.31 -3.98 -9.61
CA ALA A 210 23.25 -4.06 -8.49
C ALA A 210 24.09 -2.78 -8.32
N ALA A 211 24.44 -2.10 -9.42
CA ALA A 211 25.11 -0.80 -9.35
C ALA A 211 24.16 0.30 -8.83
N MET A 212 22.99 0.46 -9.44
CA MET A 212 22.02 1.49 -9.05
C MET A 212 21.48 1.30 -7.63
N TRP A 213 21.33 0.05 -7.18
CA TRP A 213 20.91 -0.25 -5.81
C TRP A 213 21.98 0.19 -4.80
N ARG A 214 23.27 -0.04 -5.09
CA ARG A 214 24.39 0.37 -4.22
C ARG A 214 24.58 1.88 -4.14
N ASP A 215 24.29 2.61 -5.22
CA ASP A 215 24.41 4.08 -5.26
C ASP A 215 23.48 4.76 -4.24
N ASN A 216 22.44 4.05 -3.76
CA ASN A 216 21.49 4.51 -2.74
C ASN A 216 20.84 5.87 -3.07
N ASP A 217 20.67 6.17 -4.36
CA ASP A 217 19.93 7.35 -4.82
C ASP A 217 18.46 7.22 -4.42
N VAL A 218 17.89 8.31 -3.92
CA VAL A 218 16.54 8.37 -3.37
C VAL A 218 15.77 9.43 -4.16
N ARG A 219 14.77 8.98 -4.92
CA ARG A 219 13.92 9.86 -5.73
C ARG A 219 12.47 9.63 -5.41
N THR A 220 11.75 10.71 -5.09
CA THR A 220 10.32 10.64 -4.80
C THR A 220 9.53 10.51 -6.10
N HIS A 221 8.52 9.65 -6.07
CA HIS A 221 7.52 9.50 -7.12
C HIS A 221 6.30 10.37 -6.80
N GLY A 222 5.66 10.95 -7.83
CA GLY A 222 4.41 11.71 -7.67
C GLY A 222 3.77 12.01 -9.01
N ASP A 223 4.56 12.56 -9.92
CA ASP A 223 4.17 12.95 -11.26
C ASP A 223 5.38 12.99 -12.19
N GLY A 224 5.15 12.76 -13.49
CA GLY A 224 6.21 12.84 -14.48
C GLY A 224 5.78 12.31 -15.83
N VAL A 225 6.66 12.40 -16.83
CA VAL A 225 6.37 11.95 -18.20
C VAL A 225 7.13 10.66 -18.52
N LYS A 226 6.38 9.59 -18.76
CA LYS A 226 6.87 8.33 -19.32
C LYS A 226 6.85 8.42 -20.85
N ARG A 227 8.02 8.26 -21.48
CA ARG A 227 8.14 8.19 -22.95
C ARG A 227 8.42 6.75 -23.36
N LEU A 228 7.64 6.22 -24.29
CA LEU A 228 7.72 4.85 -24.77
C LEU A 228 7.87 4.78 -26.29
N ARG A 229 8.69 3.86 -26.76
CA ARG A 229 8.70 3.40 -28.16
C ARG A 229 7.73 2.22 -28.26
N HIS A 230 6.44 2.52 -28.41
CA HIS A 230 5.41 1.49 -28.52
C HIS A 230 5.55 0.73 -29.85
N PRO A 231 5.49 -0.61 -29.86
CA PRO A 231 5.72 -1.40 -31.08
C PRO A 231 4.74 -1.08 -32.23
N VAL A 232 3.52 -0.64 -31.91
CA VAL A 232 2.48 -0.31 -32.90
C VAL A 232 2.33 1.20 -33.12
N LEU A 233 2.49 2.01 -32.07
CA LEU A 233 2.20 3.45 -32.12
C LEU A 233 3.46 4.29 -32.39
N GLY A 234 4.65 3.69 -32.26
CA GLY A 234 5.91 4.42 -32.26
C GLY A 234 6.08 5.23 -30.97
N PRO A 235 6.75 6.39 -31.02
CA PRO A 235 6.89 7.30 -29.89
C PRO A 235 5.55 7.74 -29.30
N ILE A 236 5.37 7.53 -28.00
CA ILE A 236 4.24 8.05 -27.23
C ILE A 236 4.72 8.62 -25.89
N ALA A 237 4.10 9.72 -25.45
CA ALA A 237 4.32 10.32 -24.15
C ALA A 237 3.08 10.20 -23.25
N LEU A 238 3.31 9.77 -22.01
CA LEU A 238 2.27 9.57 -21.00
C LEU A 238 2.69 10.26 -19.70
N GLU A 239 1.92 11.23 -19.24
CA GLU A 239 2.02 11.75 -17.88
C GLU A 239 1.53 10.69 -16.90
N TYR A 240 2.28 10.37 -15.87
CA TYR A 240 1.84 9.44 -14.85
C TYR A 240 1.52 10.18 -13.55
N SER A 241 0.54 9.67 -12.82
CA SER A 241 0.23 10.09 -11.46
C SER A 241 0.03 8.86 -10.58
N ALA A 242 0.50 8.95 -9.34
CA ALA A 242 0.36 7.88 -8.36
C ALA A 242 -0.61 8.26 -7.25
N PHE A 243 -1.47 7.31 -6.90
CA PHE A 243 -2.52 7.47 -5.90
C PHE A 243 -2.41 6.35 -4.87
N ALA A 244 -2.40 6.72 -3.59
CA ALA A 244 -2.54 5.76 -2.49
C ALA A 244 -3.98 5.22 -2.45
N VAL A 245 -4.14 3.93 -2.14
CA VAL A 245 -5.45 3.33 -1.92
C VAL A 245 -5.78 3.38 -0.44
N ASP A 246 -6.78 4.18 -0.07
CA ASP A 246 -7.21 4.29 1.32
C ASP A 246 -7.64 2.92 1.89
N GLY A 247 -7.23 2.62 3.12
CA GLY A 247 -7.41 1.31 3.76
C GLY A 247 -6.56 0.16 3.20
N ARG A 248 -5.75 0.38 2.15
CA ARG A 248 -4.79 -0.56 1.57
C ARG A 248 -3.44 0.12 1.33
N PRO A 249 -2.69 0.46 2.40
CA PRO A 249 -1.39 1.15 2.28
C PRO A 249 -0.34 0.32 1.54
N ASP A 250 -0.59 -0.96 1.36
CA ASP A 250 0.19 -1.89 0.56
C ASP A 250 -0.05 -1.75 -0.96
N LEU A 251 -1.07 -0.99 -1.40
CA LEU A 251 -1.43 -0.79 -2.79
C LEU A 251 -1.25 0.65 -3.26
N GLN A 252 -0.77 0.80 -4.50
CA GLN A 252 -0.66 2.07 -5.20
C GLN A 252 -1.28 1.94 -6.59
N MET A 253 -2.17 2.87 -6.94
CA MET A 253 -2.71 2.98 -8.29
C MET A 253 -1.86 3.97 -9.08
N ILE A 254 -1.41 3.56 -10.26
CA ILE A 254 -0.69 4.43 -11.20
C ILE A 254 -1.58 4.62 -12.42
N VAL A 255 -1.86 5.88 -12.76
CA VAL A 255 -2.62 6.25 -13.95
C VAL A 255 -1.70 6.98 -14.91
N TYR A 256 -1.74 6.59 -16.18
CA TYR A 256 -1.00 7.21 -17.26
C TYR A 256 -1.97 7.97 -18.17
N ASN A 257 -1.89 9.29 -18.17
CA ASN A 257 -2.64 10.16 -19.05
C ASN A 257 -1.80 10.50 -20.30
N PRO A 258 -2.33 10.41 -21.52
CA PRO A 258 -1.61 10.88 -22.71
C PRO A 258 -1.19 12.34 -22.58
N ALA A 259 0.08 12.64 -22.85
CA ALA A 259 0.65 13.97 -22.59
C ALA A 259 0.15 15.05 -23.57
N THR A 260 -0.31 14.65 -24.76
CA THR A 260 -0.87 15.55 -25.77
C THR A 260 -2.15 14.99 -26.36
N SER A 261 -2.91 15.83 -27.07
CA SER A 261 -4.08 15.38 -27.84
C SER A 261 -3.72 14.37 -28.94
N ALA A 262 -2.52 14.47 -29.51
CA ALA A 262 -2.03 13.51 -30.49
C ALA A 262 -1.75 12.14 -29.84
N ASP A 263 -1.09 12.12 -28.68
CA ASP A 263 -0.89 10.88 -27.89
C ASP A 263 -2.25 10.27 -27.50
N ALA A 264 -3.23 11.11 -27.12
CA ALA A 264 -4.57 10.65 -26.75
C ALA A 264 -5.30 9.96 -27.91
N GLU A 265 -5.22 10.52 -29.11
CA GLU A 265 -5.82 9.95 -30.30
C GLU A 265 -5.13 8.63 -30.71
N GLN A 266 -3.80 8.55 -30.58
CA GLN A 266 -3.06 7.30 -30.79
C GLN A 266 -3.52 6.18 -29.84
N VAL A 267 -3.65 6.48 -28.55
CA VAL A 267 -4.11 5.51 -27.54
C VAL A 267 -5.55 5.07 -27.83
N ARG A 268 -6.44 6.02 -28.13
CA ARG A 268 -7.82 5.72 -28.50
C ARG A 268 -7.88 4.78 -29.70
N SER A 269 -7.18 5.11 -30.78
CA SER A 269 -7.16 4.30 -32.01
C SER A 269 -6.65 2.89 -31.75
N LEU A 270 -5.61 2.72 -30.92
CA LEU A 270 -5.11 1.39 -30.54
C LEU A 270 -6.16 0.56 -29.80
N ILE A 271 -6.83 1.17 -28.82
CA ILE A 271 -7.79 0.48 -27.96
C ILE A 271 -9.04 0.08 -28.76
N GLU A 272 -9.52 0.95 -29.65
CA GLU A 272 -10.66 0.65 -30.51
C GLU A 272 -10.36 -0.49 -31.49
N ARG A 273 -9.17 -0.51 -32.10
CA ARG A 273 -8.72 -1.61 -32.98
C ARG A 273 -8.65 -2.94 -32.25
N THR A 274 -8.09 -2.94 -31.04
CA THR A 274 -7.96 -4.15 -30.22
C THR A 274 -9.32 -4.68 -29.78
N SER A 275 -10.28 -3.77 -29.51
CA SER A 275 -11.65 -4.13 -29.12
C SER A 275 -12.45 -4.73 -30.30
N ALA A 276 -12.22 -4.24 -31.52
CA ALA A 276 -12.84 -4.81 -32.72
C ALA A 276 -12.36 -6.25 -32.98
N ILE A 277 -11.06 -6.51 -32.83
CA ILE A 277 -10.46 -7.84 -33.01
C ILE A 277 -10.96 -8.84 -31.95
N ALA A 278 -11.20 -8.40 -30.72
CA ALA A 278 -11.69 -9.27 -29.65
C ALA A 278 -13.19 -9.62 -29.74
N ALA A 279 -13.94 -8.93 -30.62
CA ALA A 279 -15.38 -9.13 -30.82
C ALA A 279 -15.70 -10.06 -32.00
N GLU A 280 -14.70 -10.46 -32.79
CA GLU A 280 -14.77 -11.45 -33.87
C GLU A 280 -14.39 -12.85 -33.37
#